data_AF-A0A957Q144-F1
#
_entry.id   AF-A0A957Q144-F1
#
_cell.length_a   1.000
_cell.length_b   1.000
_cell.length_c   1.000
_cell.angle_alpha   90.00
_cell.angle_beta   90.00
_cell.angle_gamma   90.00
#
_symmetry.space_group_name_H-M   'P 1'
#
loop_
_entity.id
_entity.type
_entity.pdbx_description
1 polymer ?
#
loop_
_entity_poly.entity_id
_entity_poly.type
_entity_poly.pdbx_seq_one_letter_code
_entity_poly.pdbx_strand_id
1 'polypeptide(L)'
;VTIAIPLRVAFGLRDYITMRHLNNMAKVMLATGLIVAYGYMIETFIGWYSGNQFEWFVVVNRAFGPYTVAYWSMITANVVVTQALWFRAVRTNIPLLWVISIIVNVGMWLERFVIVVTSLHRDFVPAAWGIYIPTGWDWATFIGTIGMFFALIFLFIRLLPVISIFEMRELVAEVEHGVLTDPKAQGGTAE
;
A
#
# COMPACT_ATOMS: atom_id res chain seq x y z
N VAL A 1 0.60 7.50 3.48
CA VAL A 1 0.51 7.14 4.92
C VAL A 1 1.86 6.80 5.53
N THR A 2 2.58 5.81 4.97
CA THR A 2 3.81 5.23 5.52
C THR A 2 4.89 6.26 5.88
N ILE A 3 5.07 7.28 5.04
CA ILE A 3 6.04 8.38 5.26
C ILE A 3 5.39 9.58 5.97
N ALA A 4 4.12 9.88 5.64
CA ALA A 4 3.40 11.03 6.18
C ALA A 4 3.26 10.98 7.72
N ILE A 5 3.08 9.78 8.31
CA ILE A 5 2.95 9.63 9.76
C ILE A 5 4.27 9.93 10.49
N PRO A 6 5.42 9.31 10.15
CA PRO A 6 6.71 9.69 10.72
C PRO A 6 7.05 11.16 10.53
N LEU A 7 6.82 11.71 9.34
CA LEU A 7 7.11 13.11 9.02
C LEU A 7 6.27 14.08 9.86
N ARG A 8 4.99 13.74 10.09
CA ARG A 8 4.07 14.49 10.96
C ARG A 8 4.58 14.58 12.41
N VAL A 9 5.19 13.51 12.91
CA VAL A 9 5.73 13.48 14.28
C VAL A 9 7.09 14.19 14.35
N ALA A 10 7.99 13.94 13.40
CA ALA A 10 9.34 14.49 13.40
C ALA A 10 9.39 16.01 13.20
N PHE A 11 8.53 16.56 12.33
CA PHE A 11 8.48 18.00 12.03
C PHE A 11 7.34 18.75 12.71
N GLY A 12 6.60 18.10 13.62
CA GLY A 12 5.51 18.74 14.36
C GLY A 12 4.31 19.17 13.49
N LEU A 13 4.13 18.60 12.30
CA LEU A 13 3.12 19.01 11.30
C LEU A 13 1.68 18.55 11.64
N ARG A 14 1.34 18.47 12.92
CA ARG A 14 0.05 17.91 13.38
C ARG A 14 -1.15 18.75 12.97
N ASP A 15 -0.96 20.06 12.88
CA ASP A 15 -2.01 21.03 12.50
C ASP A 15 -2.24 21.08 10.99
N TYR A 16 -1.21 20.76 10.19
CA TYR A 16 -1.33 20.66 8.73
C TYR A 16 -1.90 19.29 8.31
N ILE A 17 -1.31 18.20 8.81
CA ILE A 17 -1.79 16.83 8.53
C ILE A 17 -2.78 16.44 9.63
N THR A 18 -4.03 16.88 9.47
CA THR A 18 -5.09 16.59 10.43
C THR A 18 -5.58 15.13 10.36
N MET A 19 -6.34 14.71 11.36
CA MET A 19 -6.90 13.36 11.41
C MET A 19 -7.89 13.07 10.27
N ARG A 20 -8.53 14.12 9.73
CA ARG A 20 -9.41 14.01 8.56
C ARG A 20 -8.64 13.55 7.33
N HIS A 21 -7.42 14.07 7.11
CA HIS A 21 -6.55 13.65 6.01
C HIS A 21 -6.16 12.17 6.14
N LEU A 22 -5.76 11.74 7.34
CA LEU A 22 -5.41 10.33 7.61
C LEU A 22 -6.60 9.39 7.41
N ASN A 23 -7.78 9.76 7.89
CA ASN A 23 -9.00 8.96 7.70
C ASN A 23 -9.42 8.89 6.22
N ASN A 24 -9.31 9.99 5.48
CA ASN A 24 -9.61 10.00 4.05
C ASN A 24 -8.61 9.14 3.26
N MET A 25 -7.30 9.25 3.55
CA MET A 25 -6.30 8.38 2.94
C MET A 25 -6.55 6.91 3.26
N ALA A 26 -6.98 6.57 4.47
CA ALA A 26 -7.32 5.19 4.83
C ALA A 26 -8.55 4.67 4.07
N LYS A 27 -9.56 5.50 3.83
CA LYS A 27 -10.72 5.14 2.99
C LYS A 27 -10.30 4.92 1.53
N VAL A 28 -9.43 5.76 0.99
CA VAL A 28 -8.91 5.59 -0.37
C VAL A 28 -8.11 4.29 -0.47
N MET A 29 -7.24 4.01 0.51
CA MET A 29 -6.49 2.75 0.59
C MET A 29 -7.42 1.52 0.65
N LEU A 30 -8.50 1.59 1.43
CA LEU A 30 -9.53 0.55 1.47
C LEU A 30 -10.20 0.37 0.10
N ALA A 31 -10.63 1.46 -0.53
CA ALA A 31 -11.28 1.42 -1.84
C ALA A 31 -10.39 0.79 -2.91
N THR A 32 -9.11 1.20 -2.98
CA THR A 32 -8.16 0.63 -3.92
C THR A 32 -7.83 -0.82 -3.59
N GLY A 33 -7.75 -1.18 -2.30
CA GLY A 33 -7.55 -2.57 -1.86
C GLY A 33 -8.69 -3.49 -2.29
N LEU A 34 -9.93 -3.01 -2.28
CA LEU A 34 -11.09 -3.75 -2.78
C LEU A 34 -11.03 -3.98 -4.31
N ILE A 35 -10.55 -3.00 -5.07
CA ILE A 35 -10.34 -3.14 -6.52
C ILE A 35 -9.31 -4.24 -6.81
N VAL A 36 -8.20 -4.26 -6.07
CA VAL A 36 -7.17 -5.29 -6.21
C VAL A 36 -7.69 -6.67 -5.80
N ALA A 37 -8.43 -6.76 -4.69
CA ALA A 37 -9.08 -8.00 -4.25
C ALA A 37 -10.05 -8.56 -5.30
N TYR A 38 -10.83 -7.69 -5.93
CA TYR A 38 -11.69 -8.05 -7.06
C TYR A 38 -10.88 -8.60 -8.24
N GLY A 39 -9.75 -7.97 -8.57
CA GLY A 39 -8.82 -8.46 -9.60
C GLY A 39 -8.36 -9.90 -9.35
N TYR A 40 -7.91 -10.22 -8.12
CA TYR A 40 -7.49 -11.58 -7.78
C TYR A 40 -8.63 -12.60 -7.88
N MET A 41 -9.84 -12.20 -7.47
CA MET A 41 -11.02 -13.06 -7.55
C MET A 41 -11.38 -13.36 -9.01
N ILE A 42 -11.37 -12.34 -9.87
CA ILE A 42 -11.64 -12.49 -11.31
C ILE A 42 -10.56 -13.32 -11.99
N GLU A 43 -9.28 -13.13 -11.68
CA GLU A 43 -8.20 -13.94 -12.26
C GLU A 43 -8.38 -15.44 -11.92
N THR A 44 -8.72 -15.74 -10.66
CA THR A 44 -9.01 -17.10 -10.21
C THR A 44 -10.27 -17.67 -10.90
N PHE A 45 -11.31 -16.85 -11.03
CA PHE A 45 -12.56 -17.23 -11.68
C PHE A 45 -12.36 -17.52 -13.17
N ILE A 46 -11.65 -16.65 -13.89
CA ILE A 46 -11.35 -16.83 -15.32
C ILE A 46 -10.48 -18.06 -15.53
N GLY A 47 -9.45 -18.27 -14.71
CA GLY A 47 -8.59 -19.47 -14.83
C GLY A 47 -9.32 -20.78 -14.59
N TRP A 48 -10.40 -20.78 -13.79
CA TRP A 48 -11.29 -21.93 -13.65
C TRP A 48 -12.30 -22.03 -14.81
N TYR A 49 -12.90 -20.90 -15.20
CA TYR A 49 -13.94 -20.83 -16.22
C TYR A 49 -13.43 -21.08 -17.65
N SER A 50 -12.17 -20.74 -17.95
CA SER A 50 -11.59 -20.89 -19.29
C SER A 50 -11.45 -22.34 -19.75
N GLY A 51 -11.48 -23.30 -18.82
CA GLY A 51 -11.32 -24.73 -19.11
C GLY A 51 -9.93 -25.12 -19.63
N ASN A 52 -8.98 -24.18 -19.68
CA ASN A 52 -7.61 -24.44 -20.11
C ASN A 52 -6.80 -25.04 -18.96
N GLN A 53 -6.28 -26.26 -19.17
CA GLN A 53 -5.49 -26.97 -18.17
C GLN A 53 -4.24 -26.19 -17.73
N PHE A 54 -3.64 -25.39 -18.61
CA PHE A 54 -2.45 -24.59 -18.29
C PHE A 54 -2.79 -23.38 -17.41
N GLU A 55 -3.88 -22.67 -17.69
CA GLU A 55 -4.33 -21.53 -16.86
C GLU A 55 -4.79 -21.99 -15.49
N TRP A 56 -5.56 -23.08 -15.43
CA TRP A 56 -5.95 -23.68 -14.17
C TRP A 56 -4.75 -24.19 -13.37
N PHE A 57 -3.76 -24.78 -14.05
CA PHE A 57 -2.51 -25.20 -13.40
C PHE A 57 -1.76 -24.02 -12.77
N VAL A 58 -1.71 -22.84 -13.41
CA VAL A 58 -1.10 -21.64 -12.83
C VAL A 58 -1.81 -21.23 -11.54
N VAL A 59 -3.14 -21.20 -11.53
CA VAL A 59 -3.95 -20.87 -10.34
C VAL A 59 -3.67 -21.85 -9.20
N VAL A 60 -3.73 -23.15 -9.49
CA VAL A 60 -3.46 -24.22 -8.50
C VAL A 60 -2.02 -24.17 -8.00
N ASN A 61 -1.07 -23.91 -8.88
CA ASN A 61 0.36 -23.83 -8.54
C ASN A 61 0.67 -22.60 -7.68
N ARG A 62 -0.03 -21.48 -7.86
CA ARG A 62 0.07 -20.34 -6.94
C ARG A 62 -0.45 -20.68 -5.55
N ALA A 63 -1.59 -21.39 -5.48
CA ALA A 63 -2.22 -21.73 -4.20
C ALA A 63 -1.49 -22.85 -3.42
N PHE A 64 -0.99 -23.88 -4.09
CA PHE A 64 -0.44 -25.10 -3.47
C PHE A 64 0.99 -25.45 -3.88
N GLY A 65 1.61 -24.67 -4.77
CA GLY A 65 2.96 -24.91 -5.24
C GLY A 65 4.06 -24.40 -4.30
N PRO A 66 5.32 -24.37 -4.76
CA PRO A 66 6.48 -24.02 -3.94
C PRO A 66 6.43 -22.58 -3.40
N TYR A 67 5.72 -21.68 -4.07
CA TYR A 67 5.54 -20.28 -3.67
C TYR A 67 4.22 -20.01 -2.92
N THR A 68 3.57 -21.04 -2.38
CA THR A 68 2.30 -20.93 -1.64
C THR A 68 2.36 -19.91 -0.49
N VAL A 69 3.46 -19.90 0.27
CA VAL A 69 3.64 -18.96 1.39
C VAL A 69 3.62 -17.51 0.89
N ALA A 70 4.26 -17.22 -0.24
CA ALA A 70 4.27 -15.88 -0.83
C ALA A 70 2.87 -15.47 -1.32
N TYR A 71 2.14 -16.38 -1.98
CA TYR A 71 0.78 -16.14 -2.47
C TYR A 71 -0.21 -15.88 -1.32
N TRP A 72 -0.24 -16.72 -0.29
CA TRP A 72 -1.15 -16.52 0.85
C TRP A 72 -0.77 -15.29 1.67
N SER A 73 0.53 -15.02 1.86
CA SER A 73 0.98 -13.79 2.54
C SER A 73 0.55 -12.53 1.77
N MET A 74 0.62 -12.55 0.44
CA MET A 74 0.10 -11.48 -0.42
C MET A 74 -1.41 -11.29 -0.22
N ILE A 75 -2.21 -12.36 -0.30
CA ILE A 75 -3.66 -12.30 -0.10
C ILE A 75 -4.01 -11.78 1.30
N THR A 76 -3.34 -12.26 2.34
CA THR A 76 -3.56 -11.78 3.71
C THR A 76 -3.21 -10.29 3.85
N ALA A 77 -2.06 -9.85 3.33
CA ALA A 77 -1.63 -8.46 3.43
C ALA A 77 -2.50 -7.48 2.63
N ASN A 78 -2.89 -7.84 1.40
CA ASN A 78 -3.63 -6.95 0.51
C ASN A 78 -5.15 -7.03 0.67
N VAL A 79 -5.70 -8.20 1.01
CA VAL A 79 -7.15 -8.41 1.11
C VAL A 79 -7.59 -8.38 2.58
N VAL A 80 -7.02 -9.23 3.43
CA VAL A 80 -7.51 -9.40 4.82
C VAL A 80 -7.17 -8.19 5.68
N VAL A 81 -5.92 -7.74 5.64
CA VAL A 81 -5.45 -6.60 6.46
C VAL A 81 -6.11 -5.29 6.01
N THR A 82 -6.37 -5.10 4.72
CA THR A 82 -7.09 -3.90 4.24
C THR A 82 -8.54 -3.87 4.70
N GLN A 83 -9.21 -5.03 4.88
CA GLN A 83 -10.57 -5.06 5.44
C GLN A 83 -10.65 -4.53 6.88
N ALA A 84 -9.55 -4.56 7.65
CA ALA A 84 -9.52 -3.96 8.98
C ALA A 84 -9.83 -2.43 8.93
N LEU A 85 -9.54 -1.76 7.81
CA LEU A 85 -9.81 -0.34 7.62
C LEU A 85 -11.31 0.00 7.53
N TRP A 86 -12.22 -0.96 7.44
CA TRP A 86 -13.66 -0.68 7.58
C TRP A 86 -13.98 -0.07 8.95
N PHE A 87 -13.36 -0.63 9.99
CA PHE A 87 -13.62 -0.21 11.36
C PHE A 87 -13.08 1.20 11.62
N ARG A 88 -13.95 2.08 12.11
CA ARG A 88 -13.56 3.45 12.46
C ARG A 88 -12.45 3.46 13.52
N ALA A 89 -12.50 2.55 14.50
CA ALA A 89 -11.50 2.41 15.55
C ALA A 89 -10.08 2.17 15.01
N VAL A 90 -9.96 1.43 13.91
CA VAL A 90 -8.69 1.14 13.23
C VAL A 90 -8.19 2.39 12.50
N ARG A 91 -9.07 3.08 11.77
CA ARG A 91 -8.72 4.30 11.02
C ARG A 91 -8.43 5.52 11.90
N THR A 92 -8.95 5.53 13.13
CA THR A 92 -8.67 6.62 14.08
C THR A 92 -7.42 6.38 14.92
N ASN A 93 -6.77 5.22 14.80
CA ASN A 93 -5.58 4.88 15.56
C ASN A 93 -4.31 5.03 14.68
N ILE A 94 -3.50 6.06 14.95
CA ILE A 94 -2.33 6.42 14.13
C ILE A 94 -1.28 5.29 14.09
N PRO A 95 -0.81 4.71 15.22
CA PRO A 95 0.09 3.56 15.21
C PRO A 95 -0.41 2.39 14.35
N LEU A 96 -1.70 2.05 14.49
CA LEU A 96 -2.29 0.93 13.77
C LEU A 96 -2.33 1.19 12.26
N LEU A 97 -2.71 2.41 11.86
CA LEU A 97 -2.76 2.85 10.47
C LEU A 97 -1.35 2.84 9.84
N TRP A 98 -0.31 3.18 10.63
CA TRP A 98 1.08 3.08 10.19
C TRP A 98 1.51 1.63 9.95
N VAL A 99 1.25 0.72 10.89
CA VAL A 99 1.57 -0.71 10.75
C VAL A 99 0.85 -1.32 9.55
N ILE A 100 -0.45 -1.05 9.39
CA ILE A 100 -1.23 -1.50 8.22
C ILE A 100 -0.59 -0.99 6.92
N SER A 101 -0.15 0.27 6.87
CA SER A 101 0.46 0.81 5.66
C SER A 101 1.79 0.14 5.28
N ILE A 102 2.56 -0.34 6.26
CA ILE A 102 3.79 -1.11 5.99
C ILE A 102 3.43 -2.50 5.46
N ILE A 103 2.48 -3.17 6.11
CA ILE A 103 2.02 -4.50 5.70
C ILE A 103 1.49 -4.46 4.26
N VAL A 104 0.68 -3.45 3.91
CA VAL A 104 0.18 -3.27 2.56
C VAL A 104 1.31 -3.01 1.56
N ASN A 105 2.32 -2.20 1.89
CA ASN A 105 3.47 -2.01 1.00
C ASN A 105 4.23 -3.32 0.74
N VAL A 106 4.44 -4.13 1.78
CA VAL A 106 5.06 -5.47 1.64
C VAL A 106 4.15 -6.39 0.80
N GLY A 107 2.84 -6.35 1.02
CA GLY A 107 1.86 -7.11 0.24
C GLY A 107 1.84 -6.74 -1.24
N MET A 108 1.91 -5.45 -1.59
CA MET A 108 2.01 -4.99 -2.97
C MET A 108 3.34 -5.40 -3.63
N TRP A 109 4.44 -5.45 -2.88
CA TRP A 109 5.70 -5.99 -3.38
C TRP A 109 5.60 -7.51 -3.63
N LEU A 110 5.01 -8.25 -2.69
CA LEU A 110 4.74 -9.68 -2.83
C LEU A 110 3.83 -9.95 -4.03
N GLU A 111 2.86 -9.09 -4.32
CA GLU A 111 2.03 -9.20 -5.53
C GLU A 111 2.87 -9.21 -6.80
N ARG A 112 3.79 -8.26 -6.93
CA ARG A 112 4.67 -8.20 -8.11
C ARG A 112 5.62 -9.39 -8.17
N PHE A 113 6.15 -9.83 -7.02
CA PHE A 113 6.95 -11.05 -6.95
C PHE A 113 6.16 -12.28 -7.41
N VAL A 114 4.93 -12.46 -6.91
CA VAL A 114 4.08 -13.60 -7.25
C VAL A 114 3.72 -13.58 -8.73
N ILE A 115 3.24 -12.45 -9.28
CA ILE A 115 2.86 -12.36 -10.70
C ILE A 115 4.04 -12.72 -11.62
N VAL A 116 5.25 -12.23 -11.33
CA VAL A 116 6.42 -12.45 -12.20
C VAL A 116 7.03 -13.84 -11.98
N VAL A 117 7.40 -14.18 -10.75
CA VAL A 117 8.17 -15.40 -10.47
C VAL A 117 7.28 -16.63 -10.62
N THR A 118 6.04 -16.60 -10.14
CA THR A 118 5.18 -17.79 -10.24
C THR A 118 4.76 -18.10 -11.67
N SER A 119 4.69 -17.09 -12.53
CA SER A 119 4.36 -17.28 -13.95
C SER A 119 5.56 -17.74 -14.79
N LEU A 120 6.80 -17.45 -14.36
CA LEU A 120 8.02 -17.83 -15.10
C LEU A 120 8.64 -19.15 -14.65
N HIS A 121 8.54 -19.50 -13.36
CA HIS A 121 9.23 -20.69 -12.83
C HIS A 121 8.65 -22.03 -13.33
N ARG A 122 7.39 -22.03 -13.78
CA ARG A 122 6.70 -23.18 -14.38
C ARG A 122 5.98 -22.75 -15.65
N ASP A 123 6.65 -22.96 -16.77
CA ASP A 123 6.13 -22.68 -18.11
C ASP A 123 5.58 -23.96 -18.77
N PHE A 124 5.11 -23.87 -20.02
CA PHE A 124 4.52 -24.96 -20.80
C PHE A 124 5.40 -26.20 -20.92
N VAL A 125 6.73 -26.07 -20.84
CA VAL A 125 7.68 -27.18 -20.95
C VAL A 125 8.19 -27.59 -19.56
N PRO A 126 7.87 -28.81 -19.06
CA PRO A 126 8.29 -29.26 -17.73
C PRO A 126 9.81 -29.32 -17.51
N ALA A 127 10.59 -29.56 -18.58
CA ALA A 127 12.04 -29.61 -18.50
C ALA A 127 12.70 -28.25 -18.18
N ALA A 128 11.97 -27.14 -18.38
CA ALA A 128 12.45 -25.78 -18.09
C ALA A 128 12.05 -25.28 -16.70
N TRP A 129 11.42 -26.11 -15.87
CA TRP A 129 10.96 -25.71 -14.54
C TRP A 129 12.13 -25.46 -13.60
N GLY A 130 12.09 -24.33 -12.91
CA GLY A 130 13.15 -23.89 -12.00
C GLY A 130 12.60 -23.34 -10.69
N ILE A 131 13.49 -23.09 -9.74
CA ILE A 131 13.18 -22.34 -8.52
C ILE A 131 14.08 -21.12 -8.50
N TYR A 132 13.46 -19.95 -8.38
CA TYR A 132 14.18 -18.71 -8.14
C TYR A 132 14.60 -18.63 -6.68
N ILE A 133 15.91 -18.61 -6.45
CA ILE A 133 16.55 -18.37 -5.16
C ILE A 133 17.29 -17.04 -5.28
N PRO A 134 16.85 -15.98 -4.58
CA PRO A 134 17.50 -14.68 -4.68
C PRO A 134 18.91 -14.74 -4.10
N THR A 135 19.84 -14.11 -4.80
CA THR A 135 21.23 -13.99 -4.38
C THR A 135 21.41 -12.81 -3.41
N GLY A 136 22.56 -12.74 -2.75
CA GLY A 136 22.89 -11.59 -1.89
C GLY A 136 22.88 -10.25 -2.65
N TRP A 137 23.19 -10.28 -3.95
CA TRP A 137 23.19 -9.08 -4.81
C TRP A 137 21.79 -8.57 -5.13
N ASP A 138 20.81 -9.47 -5.25
CA ASP A 138 19.40 -9.10 -5.45
C ASP A 138 18.89 -8.32 -4.23
N TRP A 139 19.18 -8.82 -3.02
CA TRP A 139 18.84 -8.14 -1.77
C TRP A 139 19.63 -6.85 -1.56
N ALA A 140 20.92 -6.83 -1.87
CA ALA A 140 21.74 -5.62 -1.76
C ALA A 140 21.23 -4.51 -2.68
N THR A 141 20.84 -4.85 -3.92
CA THR A 141 20.27 -3.89 -4.87
C THR A 141 18.92 -3.39 -4.37
N PHE A 142 18.06 -4.28 -3.88
CA PHE A 142 16.77 -3.90 -3.32
C PHE A 142 16.92 -2.94 -2.13
N ILE A 143 17.75 -3.28 -1.15
CA ILE A 143 18.03 -2.41 0.02
C ILE A 143 18.70 -1.09 -0.44
N GLY A 144 19.59 -1.16 -1.42
CA GLY A 144 20.26 0.00 -2.02
C GLY A 144 19.28 1.01 -2.60
N THR A 145 18.24 0.55 -3.32
CA THR A 145 17.20 1.45 -3.86
C THR A 145 16.36 2.10 -2.76
N ILE A 146 16.05 1.39 -1.67
CA ILE A 146 15.39 1.95 -0.49
C ILE A 146 16.28 3.03 0.15
N GLY A 147 17.58 2.76 0.30
CA GLY A 147 18.55 3.72 0.82
C GLY A 147 18.67 4.97 -0.05
N MET A 148 18.75 4.81 -1.37
CA MET A 148 18.76 5.92 -2.33
C MET A 148 17.48 6.75 -2.23
N PHE A 149 16.31 6.12 -2.14
CA PHE A 149 15.04 6.80 -1.98
C PHE A 149 15.01 7.68 -0.72
N PHE A 150 15.40 7.12 0.44
CA PHE A 150 15.43 7.89 1.67
C PHE A 150 16.50 8.99 1.65
N ALA A 151 17.67 8.76 1.03
CA ALA A 151 18.69 9.78 0.86
C ALA A 151 18.16 10.98 0.07
N LEU A 152 17.45 10.74 -1.04
CA LEU A 152 16.83 11.79 -1.84
C LEU A 152 15.68 12.49 -1.10
N ILE A 153 14.85 11.74 -0.35
CA ILE A 153 13.77 12.33 0.47
C ILE A 153 14.34 13.22 1.56
N PHE A 154 15.39 12.80 2.27
CA PHE A 154 16.03 13.64 3.30
C PHE A 154 16.68 14.87 2.71
N LEU A 155 17.32 14.75 1.53
CA LEU A 155 17.85 15.88 0.80
C LEU A 155 16.73 16.87 0.42
N PHE A 156 15.60 16.37 -0.10
CA PHE A 156 14.44 17.19 -0.46
C PHE A 156 13.87 17.94 0.75
N ILE A 157 13.64 17.24 1.87
CA ILE A 157 13.11 17.84 3.11
C ILE A 157 14.07 18.89 3.67
N ARG A 158 15.38 18.74 3.46
CA ARG A 158 16.38 19.71 3.93
C ARG A 158 16.52 20.93 3.02
N LEU A 159 16.37 20.77 1.70
CA LEU A 159 16.61 21.83 0.72
C LEU A 159 15.35 22.61 0.35
N LEU A 160 14.17 21.99 0.41
CA LEU A 160 12.91 22.56 -0.07
C LEU A 160 11.82 22.52 1.02
N PRO A 161 10.86 23.47 0.99
CA PRO A 161 9.74 23.45 1.91
C PRO A 161 8.85 22.23 1.65
N VAL A 162 8.61 21.44 2.70
CA VAL A 162 7.84 20.17 2.65
C VAL A 162 6.35 20.40 2.34
N ILE A 163 5.83 21.60 2.63
CA ILE A 163 4.44 21.99 2.38
C ILE A 163 4.46 23.23 1.48
N SER A 164 3.56 23.26 0.50
CA SER A 164 3.30 24.41 -0.37
C SER A 164 2.77 25.59 0.45
N ILE A 165 3.60 26.62 0.65
CA ILE A 165 3.20 27.82 1.41
C ILE A 165 2.06 28.56 0.71
N PHE A 166 2.05 28.58 -0.62
CA PHE A 166 1.04 29.28 -1.42
C PHE A 166 -0.37 28.69 -1.25
N GLU A 167 -0.52 27.38 -1.44
CA GLU A 167 -1.81 26.69 -1.25
C GLU A 167 -2.30 26.78 0.20
N MET A 168 -1.39 26.71 1.17
CA MET A 168 -1.77 26.89 2.58
C MET A 168 -2.29 28.31 2.87
N ARG A 169 -1.73 29.34 2.23
CA ARG A 169 -2.20 30.73 2.38
C ARG A 169 -3.54 30.95 1.69
N GLU A 170 -3.74 30.34 0.53
CA GLU A 170 -5.02 30.36 -0.20
C GLU A 170 -6.13 29.69 0.62
N LEU A 171 -5.86 28.51 1.20
CA LEU A 171 -6.80 27.83 2.10
C LEU A 171 -7.19 28.68 3.30
N VAL A 172 -6.24 29.40 3.91
CA VAL A 172 -6.53 30.31 5.03
C VAL A 172 -7.39 31.48 4.56
N ALA A 173 -7.10 32.07 3.39
CA ALA A 173 -7.88 33.15 2.83
C ALA A 173 -9.33 32.71 2.49
N GLU A 174 -9.51 31.51 1.92
CA GLU A 174 -10.85 30.96 1.63
C GLU A 174 -11.68 30.72 2.92
N VAL A 175 -11.03 30.29 4.00
CA VAL A 175 -11.67 30.14 5.32
C VAL A 175 -12.03 31.52 5.91
N GLU A 176 -11.14 32.51 5.81
CA GLU A 176 -11.37 33.87 6.31
C GLU A 176 -12.48 34.60 5.53
N HIS A 177 -12.58 34.35 4.22
CA HIS A 177 -13.66 34.86 3.37
C HIS A 177 -14.96 34.05 3.47
N GLY A 178 -15.03 33.04 4.35
CA GLY A 178 -16.25 32.28 4.63
C GLY A 178 -16.71 31.36 3.49
N VAL A 179 -15.87 31.14 2.48
CA VAL A 179 -16.14 30.21 1.37
C VAL A 179 -16.02 28.77 1.84
N LEU A 180 -15.11 28.52 2.80
CA LEU A 180 -14.95 27.25 3.49
C LEU A 180 -15.22 27.41 4.99
N THR A 181 -15.91 26.45 5.59
CA THR A 181 -16.12 26.41 7.05
C THR A 181 -14.84 25.97 7.76
N ASP A 182 -14.48 26.65 8.85
CA ASP A 182 -13.27 26.36 9.62
C ASP A 182 -13.23 24.86 10.02
N PRO A 183 -12.22 24.10 9.58
CA PRO A 183 -12.08 22.69 9.94
C PRO A 183 -11.92 22.45 11.46
N LYS A 184 -11.56 23.45 12.26
CA LYS A 184 -11.52 23.37 13.73
C LYS A 184 -12.92 23.41 14.37
N ALA A 185 -13.89 24.07 13.75
CA ALA A 185 -15.27 24.14 14.27
C ALA A 185 -16.02 22.80 14.22
N GLN A 186 -15.62 21.88 13.33
CA GLN A 186 -16.22 20.53 13.21
C GLN A 186 -15.63 19.48 14.17
N GLY A 187 -14.55 19.79 14.89
CA GLY A 187 -13.89 18.86 15.82
C GLY A 187 -14.34 18.95 17.28
N GLY A 188 -15.17 19.95 17.63
CA GLY A 188 -15.55 20.28 19.02
C GLY A 188 -17.00 19.94 19.41
N THR A 189 -17.79 19.32 18.54
CA THR A 189 -19.21 18.99 18.79
C THR A 189 -19.50 17.50 18.68
N ALA A 190 -18.67 16.70 19.35
CA ALA A 190 -18.97 15.29 19.63
C ALA A 190 -18.47 14.96 21.05
N GLU A 191 -19.08 15.61 22.03
CA GLU A 191 -19.37 14.97 23.32
C GLU A 191 -20.58 14.03 23.15
#